data_AF-A0A815ARN8-F1
#
_entry.id   AF-A0A815ARN8-F1
#
_cell.length_a   1.000
_cell.length_b   1.000
_cell.length_c   1.000
_cell.angle_alpha   90.00
_cell.angle_beta   90.00
_cell.angle_gamma   90.00
#
_symmetry.space_group_name_H-M   'P 1'
#
loop_
_entity.id
_entity.type
_entity.pdbx_description
1 polymer ?
#
loop_
_entity_poly.entity_id
_entity_poly.type
_entity_poly.pdbx_seq_one_letter_code
_entity_poly.pdbx_strand_id
1 'polypeptide(L)'
;MAETTTMNASVAALITQKLPVVRFNIDQQCPIQYVTVYNDRAEVTRIIRHHFDVEGTYELVLDGFSTFVDETSLHVSGGTGKSCTILEVSYQTRHEEVAPPLDLSSLDQLQNQLQNIQTEIEIHKRELARLIKQRAWLDGRSTKLMNQDGPCTNSDLDN
;
A
#
# COMPACT_ATOMS: atom_id res chain seq x y z
N MET A 1 10.06 61.82 -21.25
CA MET A 1 11.13 60.98 -21.83
C MET A 1 11.61 60.03 -20.76
N ALA A 2 11.65 58.74 -21.09
CA ALA A 2 12.16 57.55 -20.38
C ALA A 2 11.47 57.15 -19.05
N GLU A 3 10.81 55.99 -18.89
CA GLU A 3 11.19 54.56 -19.12
C GLU A 3 12.36 54.11 -18.21
N THR A 4 12.44 52.96 -17.54
CA THR A 4 11.60 51.77 -17.22
C THR A 4 12.44 50.97 -16.19
N THR A 5 11.87 49.91 -15.60
CA THR A 5 12.57 48.73 -15.06
C THR A 5 13.04 48.90 -13.60
N THR A 6 12.48 48.20 -12.61
CA THR A 6 12.69 46.76 -12.45
C THR A 6 11.62 46.17 -11.54
N MET A 7 10.59 45.53 -12.12
CA MET A 7 9.83 44.48 -11.45
C MET A 7 10.24 43.18 -12.14
N ASN A 8 10.82 42.22 -11.41
CA ASN A 8 10.84 40.78 -11.75
C ASN A 8 11.72 40.01 -10.77
N ALA A 9 11.26 39.83 -9.53
CA ALA A 9 11.91 38.94 -8.57
C ALA A 9 10.95 38.08 -7.75
N SER A 10 9.67 37.93 -8.15
CA SER A 10 8.69 37.19 -7.33
C SER A 10 7.89 36.10 -8.06
N VAL A 11 8.30 35.64 -9.24
CA VAL A 11 7.54 34.63 -10.00
C VAL A 11 8.04 33.19 -9.77
N ALA A 12 9.19 33.01 -9.10
CA ALA A 12 9.82 31.70 -8.95
C ALA A 12 9.44 30.93 -7.66
N ALA A 13 8.52 31.45 -6.84
CA ALA A 13 8.19 30.88 -5.52
C ALA A 13 6.69 30.56 -5.33
N LEU A 14 5.95 30.33 -6.41
CA LEU A 14 4.62 29.73 -6.41
C LEU A 14 4.70 28.43 -7.23
N ILE A 15 4.26 27.23 -6.86
CA ILE A 15 3.53 26.65 -5.74
C ILE A 15 3.83 25.15 -5.87
N THR A 16 4.37 24.50 -4.84
CA THR A 16 4.11 23.07 -4.59
C THR A 16 3.39 22.95 -3.24
N GLN A 17 2.40 23.80 -3.00
CA GLN A 17 1.40 23.51 -1.98
C GLN A 17 0.48 22.45 -2.58
N LYS A 18 0.61 21.23 -2.07
CA LYS A 18 -0.36 20.17 -2.29
C LYS A 18 -1.73 20.68 -1.83
N LEU A 19 -2.61 20.98 -2.78
CA LEU A 19 -3.97 21.39 -2.46
C LEU A 19 -4.68 20.27 -1.69
N PRO A 20 -5.53 20.61 -0.71
CA PRO A 20 -6.37 19.62 -0.05
C PRO A 20 -7.31 18.98 -1.08
N VAL A 21 -7.16 17.66 -1.27
CA VAL A 21 -7.95 16.87 -2.21
C VAL A 21 -9.13 16.24 -1.47
N VAL A 22 -10.34 16.51 -1.94
CA VAL A 22 -11.57 15.88 -1.48
C VAL A 22 -12.07 14.95 -2.58
N ARG A 23 -12.18 13.66 -2.27
CA ARG A 23 -12.62 12.63 -3.23
C ARG A 23 -14.04 12.21 -2.94
N PHE A 24 -14.85 12.14 -3.97
CA PHE A 24 -16.20 11.59 -3.91
C PHE A 24 -16.36 10.42 -4.85
N ASN A 25 -17.01 9.36 -4.37
CA ASN A 25 -17.49 8.29 -5.24
C ASN A 25 -18.94 8.58 -5.65
N ILE A 26 -19.19 8.58 -6.95
CA ILE A 26 -20.47 8.98 -7.51
C ILE A 26 -21.61 8.04 -7.12
N ASP A 27 -21.34 6.74 -6.99
CA ASP A 27 -22.36 5.74 -6.65
C ASP A 27 -22.77 5.81 -5.18
N GLN A 28 -21.84 6.22 -4.31
CA GLN A 28 -22.07 6.23 -2.86
C GLN A 28 -22.49 7.59 -2.31
N GLN A 29 -21.93 8.67 -2.86
CA GLN A 29 -21.98 10.00 -2.23
C GLN A 29 -22.68 11.05 -3.09
N CYS A 30 -23.03 10.73 -4.34
CA CYS A 30 -23.62 11.68 -5.28
C CYS A 30 -24.97 11.15 -5.80
N PRO A 31 -26.09 11.34 -5.05
CA PRO A 31 -27.40 10.86 -5.46
C PRO A 31 -27.86 11.52 -6.77
N ILE A 32 -28.57 10.75 -7.58
CA ILE A 32 -29.22 11.24 -8.81
C ILE A 32 -30.40 12.11 -8.43
N GLN A 33 -30.39 13.36 -8.90
CA GLN A 33 -31.48 14.32 -8.66
C GLN A 33 -32.54 14.21 -9.76
N TYR A 34 -32.11 14.19 -11.02
CA TYR A 34 -32.98 14.02 -12.17
C TYR A 34 -32.24 13.35 -13.33
N VAL A 35 -33.03 12.68 -14.18
CA VAL A 35 -32.58 12.06 -15.42
C VAL A 35 -33.51 12.52 -16.53
N THR A 36 -32.95 13.14 -17.56
CA THR A 36 -33.68 13.51 -18.78
C THR A 36 -33.26 12.56 -19.88
N VAL A 37 -34.20 11.75 -20.37
CA VAL A 37 -33.94 10.75 -21.42
C VAL A 37 -34.38 11.30 -22.77
N TYR A 38 -33.46 11.29 -23.73
CA TYR A 38 -33.70 11.59 -25.13
C TYR A 38 -33.61 10.28 -25.95
N ASN A 39 -33.86 10.35 -27.25
CA ASN A 39 -33.80 9.17 -28.12
C ASN A 39 -32.39 8.57 -28.24
N ASP A 40 -31.35 9.40 -28.14
CA ASP A 40 -29.96 9.05 -28.37
C ASP A 40 -29.08 9.08 -27.11
N ARG A 41 -29.53 9.76 -26.05
CA ARG A 41 -28.74 10.01 -24.84
C ARG A 41 -29.62 10.14 -23.60
N ALA A 42 -29.01 10.02 -22.43
CA ALA A 42 -29.64 10.40 -21.16
C ALA A 42 -28.74 11.41 -20.44
N GLU A 43 -29.30 12.56 -20.08
CA GLU A 43 -28.64 13.54 -19.23
C GLU A 43 -28.96 13.21 -17.77
N VAL A 44 -27.93 12.93 -16.99
CA VAL A 44 -28.05 12.62 -15.56
C VAL A 44 -27.49 13.78 -14.77
N THR A 45 -28.30 14.41 -13.91
CA THR A 45 -27.80 15.42 -12.98
C THR A 45 -27.79 14.90 -11.57
N ARG A 46 -26.64 15.11 -10.93
CA ARG A 46 -26.36 14.74 -9.53
C ARG A 46 -26.02 16.00 -8.76
N ILE A 47 -26.39 16.01 -7.48
CA ILE A 47 -26.07 17.13 -6.58
C ILE A 47 -25.06 16.65 -5.54
N ILE A 48 -23.99 17.42 -5.40
CA ILE A 48 -22.96 17.21 -4.38
C ILE A 48 -23.09 18.33 -3.37
N ARG A 49 -23.20 17.96 -2.10
CA ARG A 49 -23.21 18.89 -0.97
C ARG A 49 -22.01 18.57 -0.10
N HIS A 50 -21.07 19.49 -0.07
CA HIS A 50 -19.91 19.41 0.80
C HIS A 50 -19.72 20.74 1.53
N HIS A 51 -19.39 20.65 2.81
CA HIS A 51 -19.05 21.80 3.63
C HIS A 51 -17.53 21.87 3.77
N PHE A 52 -16.95 23.03 3.48
CA PHE A 52 -15.53 23.28 3.69
C PHE A 52 -15.36 24.00 5.02
N ASP A 53 -14.57 23.41 5.92
CA ASP A 53 -14.32 23.97 7.25
C ASP A 53 -13.44 25.23 7.22
N VAL A 54 -12.64 25.40 6.15
CA VAL A 54 -11.67 26.48 6.00
C VAL A 54 -11.83 27.13 4.62
N GLU A 55 -11.64 28.44 4.54
CA GLU A 55 -11.57 29.15 3.26
C GLU A 55 -10.26 28.80 2.54
N GLY A 56 -10.36 28.41 1.27
CA GLY A 56 -9.18 28.05 0.49
C GLY A 56 -9.53 27.42 -0.85
N THR A 57 -8.48 27.02 -1.57
CA THR A 57 -8.61 26.27 -2.83
C THR A 57 -8.59 24.78 -2.53
N TYR A 58 -9.61 24.08 -3.00
CA TYR A 58 -9.76 22.63 -2.86
C TYR A 58 -9.78 21.98 -4.23
N GLU A 59 -9.19 20.79 -4.31
CA GLU A 59 -9.31 19.92 -5.47
C GLU A 59 -10.42 18.91 -5.19
N LEU A 60 -11.49 18.94 -5.99
CA LEU A 60 -12.60 18.00 -5.88
C LEU A 60 -12.46 16.96 -6.97
N VAL A 61 -12.32 15.70 -6.59
CA VAL A 61 -12.19 14.57 -7.51
C VAL A 61 -13.44 13.70 -7.40
N LEU A 62 -14.12 13.50 -8.53
CA LEU A 62 -15.32 12.69 -8.61
C LEU A 62 -14.98 11.40 -9.37
N ASP A 63 -15.02 10.29 -8.65
CA ASP A 63 -14.67 8.96 -9.15
C ASP A 63 -15.95 8.13 -9.39
N GLY A 64 -15.90 7.19 -10.35
CA GLY A 64 -17.01 6.27 -10.63
C GLY A 64 -18.00 6.75 -11.69
N PHE A 65 -17.56 7.56 -12.65
CA PHE A 65 -18.37 7.83 -13.84
C PHE A 65 -18.49 6.59 -14.73
N SER A 66 -19.60 6.50 -15.46
CA SER A 66 -19.77 5.46 -16.49
C SER A 66 -18.71 5.61 -17.59
N THR A 67 -18.23 4.48 -18.13
CA THR A 67 -17.28 4.44 -19.25
C THR A 67 -17.84 5.00 -20.55
N PHE A 68 -19.16 5.19 -20.62
CA PHE A 68 -19.88 5.73 -21.79
C PHE A 68 -20.21 7.22 -21.66
N VAL A 69 -19.56 7.95 -20.74
CA VAL A 69 -19.73 9.40 -20.64
C VAL A 69 -19.06 10.08 -21.83
N ASP A 70 -19.81 10.97 -22.50
CA ASP A 70 -19.26 11.86 -23.50
C ASP A 70 -18.58 13.05 -22.81
N GLU A 71 -17.27 13.23 -23.03
CA GLU A 71 -16.45 14.28 -22.42
C GLU A 71 -16.99 15.68 -22.72
N THR A 72 -17.60 15.87 -23.90
CA THR A 72 -18.17 17.16 -24.31
C THR A 72 -19.51 17.48 -23.65
N SER A 73 -20.11 16.49 -22.98
CA SER A 73 -21.40 16.61 -22.29
C SER A 73 -21.27 16.84 -20.78
N LEU A 74 -20.04 16.88 -20.24
CA LEU A 74 -19.82 17.09 -18.82
C LEU A 74 -19.96 18.58 -18.48
N HIS A 75 -21.04 18.90 -17.77
CA HIS A 75 -21.27 20.25 -17.27
C HIS A 75 -21.21 20.25 -15.74
N VAL A 76 -20.33 21.07 -15.19
CA VAL A 76 -20.23 21.32 -13.75
C VAL A 76 -20.74 22.72 -13.48
N SER A 77 -21.79 22.82 -12.68
CA SER A 77 -22.35 24.10 -12.24
C SER A 77 -22.23 24.24 -10.73
N GLY A 78 -21.70 25.37 -10.27
CA GLY A 78 -21.72 25.74 -8.86
C GLY A 78 -23.12 26.21 -8.46
N GLY A 79 -23.54 25.87 -7.24
CA GLY A 79 -24.76 26.42 -6.66
C GLY A 79 -24.67 27.95 -6.61
N THR A 80 -25.80 28.63 -6.84
CA THR A 80 -25.93 30.09 -6.81
C THR A 80 -25.56 30.64 -5.43
N GLY A 81 -24.29 30.94 -5.19
CA GLY A 81 -23.81 31.49 -3.92
C GLY A 81 -22.40 32.07 -4.08
N LYS A 82 -22.15 33.19 -3.40
CA LYS A 82 -20.86 33.92 -3.39
C LYS A 82 -19.70 33.15 -2.74
N SER A 83 -19.86 31.86 -2.49
CA SER A 83 -19.07 31.08 -1.53
C SER A 83 -18.06 30.12 -2.17
N CYS A 84 -18.16 29.85 -3.48
CA CYS A 84 -17.23 28.99 -4.18
C CYS A 84 -17.16 29.38 -5.67
N THR A 85 -15.95 29.47 -6.21
CA THR A 85 -15.71 29.71 -7.63
C THR A 85 -15.05 28.47 -8.22
N ILE A 86 -15.61 27.95 -9.30
CA ILE A 86 -14.99 26.86 -10.07
C ILE A 86 -13.83 27.48 -10.85
N LEU A 87 -12.61 27.03 -10.57
CA LEU A 87 -11.40 27.51 -11.25
C LEU A 87 -11.13 26.71 -12.53
N GLU A 88 -11.15 25.39 -12.41
CA GLU A 88 -10.82 24.48 -13.49
C GLU A 88 -11.68 23.21 -13.36
N VAL A 89 -12.04 22.65 -14.51
CA VAL A 89 -12.69 21.34 -14.61
C VAL A 89 -11.91 20.54 -15.63
N SER A 90 -11.36 19.42 -15.20
CA SER A 90 -10.68 18.46 -16.07
C SER A 90 -11.35 17.10 -15.90
N TYR A 91 -11.46 16.39 -17.03
CA TYR A 91 -11.93 15.02 -17.05
C TYR A 91 -10.76 14.12 -17.41
N GLN A 92 -10.57 13.04 -16.64
CA GLN A 92 -9.53 12.07 -16.89
C GLN A 92 -10.09 10.66 -16.77
N THR A 93 -10.02 9.90 -17.86
CA THR A 93 -10.32 8.47 -17.84
C THR A 93 -9.10 7.71 -17.32
N ARG A 94 -9.20 7.18 -16.10
CA ARG A 94 -8.23 6.23 -15.57
C ARG A 94 -8.82 4.84 -15.63
N HIS A 95 -8.23 3.98 -16.46
CA HIS A 95 -8.49 2.55 -16.38
C HIS A 95 -7.78 2.01 -15.14
N GLU A 96 -8.51 1.88 -14.04
CA GLU A 96 -8.08 0.97 -12.99
C GLU A 96 -8.28 -0.44 -13.55
N GLU A 97 -7.17 -1.14 -13.81
CA GLU A 97 -7.22 -2.58 -13.90
C GLU A 97 -7.82 -3.03 -12.57
N VAL A 98 -9.09 -3.45 -12.62
CA VAL A 98 -9.73 -4.17 -11.53
C VAL A 98 -8.85 -5.38 -11.34
N ALA A 99 -7.90 -5.29 -10.41
CA ALA A 99 -7.12 -6.43 -10.00
C ALA A 99 -8.16 -7.51 -9.71
N PRO A 100 -8.04 -8.71 -10.31
CA PRO A 100 -8.98 -9.78 -10.05
C PRO A 100 -9.13 -9.90 -8.54
N PRO A 101 -10.35 -10.17 -8.03
CA PRO A 101 -10.59 -10.28 -6.59
C PRO A 101 -9.45 -11.10 -6.02
N LEU A 102 -8.65 -10.47 -5.14
CA LEU A 102 -7.43 -11.06 -4.57
C LEU A 102 -7.76 -12.51 -4.26
N ASP A 103 -7.15 -13.43 -4.99
CA ASP A 103 -7.46 -14.85 -4.86
C ASP A 103 -6.97 -15.26 -3.48
N LEU A 104 -7.84 -15.16 -2.48
CA LEU A 104 -7.55 -15.42 -1.08
C LEU A 104 -7.04 -16.86 -0.91
N SER A 105 -7.33 -17.75 -1.86
CA SER A 105 -6.77 -19.10 -1.90
C SER A 105 -5.24 -19.09 -2.01
N SER A 106 -4.66 -18.14 -2.76
CA SER A 106 -3.20 -18.00 -2.89
C SER A 106 -2.54 -17.52 -1.59
N LEU A 107 -3.22 -16.64 -0.85
CA LEU A 107 -2.75 -16.13 0.44
C LEU A 107 -2.82 -17.21 1.52
N ASP A 108 -3.93 -17.96 1.57
CA ASP A 108 -4.10 -19.10 2.47
C ASP A 108 -3.11 -20.23 2.14
N GLN A 109 -2.86 -20.51 0.86
CA GLN A 109 -1.83 -21.47 0.44
C GLN A 109 -0.43 -21.03 0.93
N LEU A 110 -0.10 -19.74 0.79
CA LEU A 110 1.19 -19.21 1.21
C LEU A 110 1.36 -19.25 2.74
N GLN A 111 0.30 -18.94 3.49
CA GLN A 111 0.30 -19.06 4.95
C GLN A 111 0.50 -20.51 5.41
N ASN A 112 -0.18 -21.47 4.77
CA ASN A 112 0.00 -22.88 5.06
C ASN A 112 1.42 -23.37 4.75
N GLN A 113 2.01 -22.91 3.64
CA GLN A 113 3.40 -23.22 3.30
C GLN A 113 4.39 -22.65 4.32
N LEU A 114 4.20 -21.40 4.76
CA LEU A 114 5.01 -20.81 5.82
C LEU A 114 4.93 -21.61 7.12
N GLN A 115 3.72 -22.02 7.52
CA GLN A 115 3.53 -22.81 8.72
C GLN A 115 4.23 -24.17 8.63
N ASN A 116 4.11 -24.86 7.50
CA ASN A 116 4.76 -26.16 7.30
C ASN A 116 6.29 -26.03 7.37
N ILE A 117 6.88 -25.05 6.68
CA ILE A 117 8.32 -24.80 6.71
C ILE A 117 8.78 -24.48 8.14
N GLN A 118 8.01 -23.69 8.89
CA GLN A 118 8.34 -23.38 10.27
C GLN A 118 8.35 -24.64 11.15
N THR A 119 7.38 -25.54 10.98
CA THR A 119 7.36 -26.82 11.72
C THR A 119 8.52 -27.73 11.36
N GLU A 120 8.92 -27.76 10.08
CA GLU A 120 10.10 -28.53 9.65
C GLU A 120 11.37 -27.97 10.27
N ILE A 121 11.54 -26.64 10.32
CA ILE A 121 12.67 -25.99 10.96
C ILE A 121 12.75 -26.38 12.44
N GLU A 122 11.63 -26.41 13.15
CA GLU A 122 11.60 -26.80 14.56
C GLU A 122 11.98 -28.27 14.77
N ILE A 123 11.51 -29.18 13.91
CA ILE A 123 11.88 -30.59 13.94
C ILE A 123 13.40 -30.75 13.74
N HIS A 124 13.95 -30.11 12.71
CA HIS A 124 15.38 -30.18 12.43
C HIS A 124 16.23 -29.56 13.54
N LYS A 125 15.79 -28.46 14.16
CA LYS A 125 16.46 -27.87 15.33
C LYS A 125 16.48 -28.81 16.52
N ARG A 126 15.37 -29.51 16.80
CA ARG A 126 15.30 -30.49 17.88
C ARG A 126 16.25 -31.66 17.63
N GLU A 127 16.32 -32.12 16.39
CA GLU A 127 17.21 -33.22 16.00
C GLU A 127 18.68 -32.81 16.10
N LEU A 128 19.04 -31.61 15.64
CA LEU A 128 20.38 -31.06 15.83
C LEU A 128 20.75 -30.98 17.32
N ALA A 129 19.85 -30.50 18.18
CA ALA A 129 20.10 -30.44 19.62
C ALA A 129 20.32 -31.84 20.23
N ARG A 130 19.59 -32.85 19.76
CA ARG A 130 19.75 -34.25 20.16
C ARG A 130 21.14 -34.77 19.75
N LEU A 131 21.53 -34.56 18.50
CA LEU A 131 22.82 -35.01 17.96
C LEU A 131 24.00 -34.32 18.65
N ILE A 132 23.90 -33.01 18.94
CA ILE A 132 24.93 -32.26 19.67
C ILE A 132 25.14 -32.87 21.07
N LYS A 133 24.06 -33.19 21.80
CA LYS A 133 24.14 -33.84 23.11
C LYS A 133 24.80 -35.22 23.02
N GLN A 134 24.43 -36.01 22.01
CA GLN A 134 25.03 -37.34 21.80
C GLN A 134 26.53 -37.23 21.51
N ARG A 135 26.92 -36.29 20.66
CA ARG A 135 28.32 -36.01 20.36
C ARG A 135 29.09 -35.58 21.61
N ALA A 136 28.57 -34.62 22.37
CA ALA A 136 29.21 -34.16 23.61
C ALA A 136 29.36 -35.29 24.64
N TRP A 137 28.38 -36.19 24.74
CA TRP A 137 28.47 -37.36 25.61
C TRP A 137 29.55 -38.35 25.16
N LEU A 138 29.65 -38.62 23.85
CA LEU A 138 30.70 -39.48 23.28
C LEU A 138 32.09 -38.86 23.46
N ASP A 139 32.24 -37.56 23.21
CA ASP A 139 33.51 -36.84 23.39
C ASP A 139 33.94 -36.83 24.87
N GLY A 140 33.00 -36.63 25.80
CA GLY A 140 33.25 -36.74 27.24
C GLY A 140 33.65 -38.14 27.69
N ARG A 141 33.11 -39.19 27.06
CA ARG A 141 33.49 -40.58 27.34
C ARG A 141 34.84 -40.94 26.72
N SER A 142 35.10 -40.48 25.51
CA SER A 142 36.37 -40.68 24.79
C SER A 142 37.54 -40.04 25.53
N THR A 143 37.41 -38.77 25.93
CA THR A 143 38.42 -38.05 26.73
C THR A 143 38.70 -38.74 28.06
N LYS A 144 37.69 -39.31 28.72
CA LYS A 144 37.87 -40.07 29.97
C LYS A 144 38.64 -41.37 29.77
N LEU A 145 38.45 -42.05 28.63
CA LEU A 145 39.22 -43.24 28.27
C LEU A 145 40.67 -42.88 27.91
N MET A 146 40.89 -41.83 27.13
CA MET A 146 42.23 -41.37 26.76
C MET A 146 43.07 -40.90 27.95
N ASN A 147 42.43 -40.41 29.02
CA ASN A 147 43.11 -40.00 30.25
C ASN A 147 43.28 -41.12 31.29
N GLN A 148 42.74 -42.33 31.05
CA GLN A 148 42.97 -43.50 31.91
C GLN A 148 44.27 -44.25 31.55
N ASP A 149 44.78 -44.08 30.33
CA ASP A 149 46.08 -44.62 29.91
C ASP A 149 47.23 -43.67 30.29
N GLY A 150 47.36 -43.38 31.59
CA GLY A 150 48.60 -42.86 32.17
C GLY A 150 49.69 -43.95 32.17
N PRO A 151 50.98 -43.59 32.11
CA PRO A 151 52.05 -44.43 31.58
C PRO A 151 52.13 -45.78 32.30
N CYS A 152 52.18 -46.86 31.53
CA CYS A 152 52.61 -48.17 32.02
C CYS A 152 53.99 -48.01 32.66
N THR A 153 54.05 -47.91 33.99
CA THR A 153 55.32 -47.98 34.70
C THR A 153 55.84 -49.41 34.56
N ASN A 154 56.89 -49.57 33.75
CA ASN A 154 57.66 -50.81 33.62
C ASN A 154 58.37 -51.12 34.96
N SER A 155 57.63 -51.57 35.97
CA SER A 155 58.20 -51.95 37.25
C SER A 155 57.58 -53.24 37.80
N ASP A 156 57.43 -54.26 36.95
CA ASP A 156 57.11 -55.64 37.36
C ASP A 156 57.80 -56.67 36.42
N LEU A 157 58.99 -56.35 35.94
CA LEU A 157 59.90 -57.30 35.28
C LEU A 157 61.31 -57.05 35.80
N ASP A 158 61.58 -57.45 37.03
CA ASP A 158 62.84 -58.11 37.39
C ASP A 158 62.77 -58.64 38.84
N ASN A 159 63.35 -59.84 39.01
CA ASN A 159 63.58 -60.59 40.24
C ASN A 159 64.19 -59.78 41.39
#